data_AF-A0A834LYI1-F1
#
_entry.id   AF-A0A834LYI1-F1
#
_cell.length_a   1.000
_cell.length_b   1.000
_cell.length_c   1.000
_cell.angle_alpha   90.00
_cell.angle_beta   90.00
_cell.angle_gamma   90.00
#
_symmetry.space_group_name_H-M   'P 1'
#
loop_
_entity.id
_entity.type
_entity.pdbx_description
1 polymer ?
#
loop_
_entity_poly.entity_id
_entity_poly.type
_entity_poly.pdbx_seq_one_letter_code
_entity_poly.pdbx_strand_id
1 'polypeptide(L)'
;MDSVKQTASSGSDGNPRYAGVDDRKRKRMKSNRESARRSRMRKQQHVEGLISEVTQLQNENRLIEEKINSVANVYVGIASQNNVMRAQLAELTDRLRALNTVLQIAEEVVGYTVDIPEIPDALLEPWQLPYPMQTVAAPANMASDRTVDVFLACFNVRTIGVFYILSDG
;
A
#
# COMPACT_ATOMS: atom_id res chain seq x y z
N MET A 1 51.75 -74.39 -13.95
CA MET A 1 52.66 -73.38 -13.39
C MET A 1 51.85 -72.13 -13.13
N ASP A 2 51.54 -71.66 -11.94
CA ASP A 2 51.40 -72.25 -10.61
C ASP A 2 50.41 -71.34 -9.87
N SER A 3 49.62 -71.95 -9.00
CA SER A 3 48.75 -71.25 -8.05
C SER A 3 49.57 -70.33 -7.16
N VAL A 4 49.12 -69.08 -6.99
CA VAL A 4 49.35 -68.35 -5.74
C VAL A 4 48.00 -67.89 -5.21
N LYS A 5 47.36 -68.78 -4.45
CA LYS A 5 46.35 -68.42 -3.47
C LYS A 5 47.05 -67.54 -2.42
N GLN A 6 46.74 -66.25 -2.40
CA GLN A 6 47.05 -65.45 -1.22
C GLN A 6 46.11 -65.86 -0.09
N THR A 7 46.76 -66.44 0.91
CA THR A 7 46.27 -66.96 2.17
C THR A 7 45.47 -65.92 2.93
N ALA A 8 44.32 -66.35 3.45
CA ALA A 8 43.60 -65.66 4.50
C ALA A 8 44.55 -65.36 5.67
N SER A 9 44.80 -64.08 5.93
CA SER A 9 45.26 -63.64 7.25
C SER A 9 44.04 -63.54 8.16
N SER A 10 43.56 -64.70 8.60
CA SER A 10 42.63 -64.85 9.71
C SER A 10 43.40 -64.61 11.01
N GLY A 11 43.35 -63.39 11.50
CA GLY A 11 43.92 -62.98 12.79
C GLY A 11 42.92 -62.15 13.57
N SER A 12 41.72 -62.70 13.80
CA SER A 12 40.67 -62.07 14.59
C SER A 12 40.84 -62.41 16.07
N ASP A 13 41.87 -61.85 16.71
CA ASP A 13 41.86 -61.64 18.16
C ASP A 13 41.09 -60.36 18.46
N GLY A 14 39.78 -60.43 18.29
CA GLY A 14 38.86 -59.36 18.63
C GLY A 14 38.76 -59.23 20.14
N ASN A 15 39.66 -58.46 20.77
CA ASN A 15 39.50 -58.03 22.15
C ASN A 15 38.08 -57.41 22.29
N PRO A 16 37.20 -57.91 23.18
CA PRO A 16 35.80 -57.46 23.32
C PRO A 16 35.66 -55.94 23.49
N ARG A 17 36.71 -55.29 24.01
CA ARG A 17 36.80 -53.83 24.15
C ARG A 17 36.83 -53.07 22.82
N TYR A 18 37.42 -53.62 21.76
CA TYR A 18 37.52 -52.96 20.44
C TYR A 18 36.27 -53.19 19.58
N ALA A 19 35.66 -54.38 19.61
CA ALA A 19 34.41 -54.66 18.90
C ALA A 19 33.26 -53.74 19.36
N GLY A 20 33.15 -53.48 20.66
CA GLY A 20 32.16 -52.54 21.21
C GLY A 20 32.38 -51.08 20.78
N VAL A 21 33.63 -50.67 20.55
CA VAL A 21 33.97 -49.31 20.07
C VAL A 21 33.58 -49.14 18.60
N ASP A 22 33.85 -50.13 17.75
CA ASP A 22 33.47 -50.10 16.34
C ASP A 22 31.95 -50.11 16.14
N ASP A 23 31.22 -50.88 16.94
CA ASP A 23 29.76 -50.85 16.93
C ASP A 23 29.20 -49.51 17.38
N ARG A 24 29.81 -48.88 18.38
CA ARG A 24 29.43 -47.54 18.85
C ARG A 24 29.69 -46.49 17.77
N LYS A 25 30.84 -46.57 17.08
CA LYS A 25 31.20 -45.70 15.96
C LYS A 25 30.20 -45.86 14.81
N ARG A 26 29.88 -47.09 14.42
CA ARG A 26 28.88 -47.41 13.39
C ARG A 26 27.51 -46.84 13.73
N LYS A 27 27.04 -47.01 14.97
CA LYS A 27 25.77 -46.44 15.45
C LYS A 27 25.78 -44.90 15.41
N ARG A 28 26.88 -44.25 15.84
CA ARG A 28 27.05 -42.79 15.75
C ARG A 28 27.01 -42.29 14.30
N MET A 29 27.64 -42.98 13.37
CA MET A 29 27.62 -42.61 11.95
C MET A 29 26.22 -42.67 11.36
N LYS A 30 25.42 -43.70 11.71
CA LYS A 30 24.02 -43.80 11.29
C LYS A 30 23.15 -42.69 11.91
N SER A 31 23.28 -42.48 13.22
CA SER A 31 22.51 -41.45 13.94
C SER A 31 22.87 -40.04 13.47
N ASN A 32 24.15 -39.73 13.28
CA ASN A 32 24.60 -38.43 12.79
C ASN A 32 24.13 -38.17 11.35
N ARG A 33 24.20 -39.18 10.49
CA ARG A 33 23.66 -39.11 9.12
C ARG A 33 22.18 -38.77 9.16
N GLU A 34 21.42 -39.46 10.00
CA GLU A 34 19.99 -39.20 10.13
C GLU A 34 19.70 -37.82 10.72
N SER A 35 20.44 -37.38 11.76
CA SER A 35 20.27 -36.05 12.34
C SER A 35 20.63 -34.93 11.36
N ALA A 36 21.68 -35.12 10.54
CA ALA A 36 22.05 -34.18 9.49
C ALA A 36 20.96 -34.09 8.42
N ARG A 37 20.38 -35.23 8.00
CA ARG A 37 19.22 -35.25 7.09
C ARG A 37 18.03 -34.50 7.68
N ARG A 38 17.64 -34.81 8.92
CA ARG A 38 16.52 -34.13 9.61
C ARG A 38 16.77 -32.63 9.79
N SER A 39 18.01 -32.22 10.07
CA SER A 39 18.38 -30.81 10.15
C SER A 39 18.23 -30.10 8.81
N ARG A 40 18.72 -30.71 7.72
CA ARG A 40 18.54 -30.18 6.35
C ARG A 40 17.06 -30.07 5.99
N MET A 41 16.26 -31.11 6.26
CA MET A 41 14.82 -31.08 6.00
C MET A 41 14.10 -29.96 6.76
N ARG A 42 14.39 -29.77 8.06
CA ARG A 42 13.79 -28.67 8.84
C ARG A 42 14.16 -27.29 8.30
N LYS A 43 15.42 -27.08 7.89
CA LYS A 43 15.86 -25.83 7.26
C LYS A 43 15.15 -25.61 5.92
N GLN A 44 15.01 -26.65 5.11
CA GLN A 44 14.30 -26.58 3.83
C GLN A 44 12.83 -26.17 4.04
N GLN A 45 12.12 -26.83 4.96
CA GLN A 45 10.73 -26.50 5.30
C GLN A 45 10.58 -25.07 5.81
N HIS A 46 11.56 -24.58 6.59
CA HIS A 46 11.53 -23.20 7.08
C HIS A 46 11.68 -22.19 5.94
N VAL A 47 12.61 -22.45 5.00
CA VAL A 47 12.78 -21.59 3.81
C VAL A 47 11.54 -21.62 2.93
N GLU A 48 10.95 -22.80 2.70
CA GLU A 48 9.69 -22.93 1.95
C GLU A 48 8.55 -22.18 2.63
N GLY A 49 8.46 -22.25 3.96
CA GLY A 49 7.49 -21.48 4.73
C GLY A 49 7.66 -19.97 4.56
N LEU A 50 8.90 -19.47 4.65
CA LEU A 50 9.20 -18.05 4.43
C LEU A 50 8.87 -17.61 3.01
N ILE A 51 9.16 -18.43 2.00
CA ILE A 51 8.79 -18.13 0.60
C ILE A 51 7.27 -18.03 0.48
N SER A 52 6.52 -18.98 1.06
CA SER A 52 5.06 -18.94 1.07
C SER A 52 4.52 -17.66 1.71
N GLU A 53 5.06 -17.29 2.87
CA GLU A 53 4.66 -16.07 3.59
C GLU A 53 4.94 -14.81 2.76
N VAL A 54 6.12 -14.70 2.15
CA VAL A 54 6.45 -13.58 1.25
C VAL A 54 5.48 -13.52 0.08
N THR A 55 5.18 -14.65 -0.57
CA THR A 55 4.23 -14.67 -1.69
C THR A 55 2.82 -14.28 -1.27
N GLN A 56 2.39 -14.70 -0.07
CA GLN A 56 1.09 -14.31 0.48
C GLN A 56 1.04 -12.80 0.72
N LEU A 57 2.03 -12.25 1.42
CA LEU A 57 2.11 -10.82 1.71
C LEU A 57 2.19 -9.97 0.43
N GLN A 58 2.90 -10.43 -0.60
CA GLN A 58 2.94 -9.76 -1.91
C GLN A 58 1.56 -9.73 -2.58
N ASN A 59 0.80 -10.83 -2.49
CA ASN A 59 -0.56 -10.88 -3.02
C ASN A 59 -1.51 -9.97 -2.23
N GLU A 60 -1.40 -9.97 -0.90
CA GLU A 60 -2.19 -9.09 -0.03
C GLU A 60 -1.90 -7.61 -0.31
N ASN A 61 -0.62 -7.23 -0.45
CA ASN A 61 -0.22 -5.87 -0.83
C ASN A 61 -0.83 -5.47 -2.18
N ARG A 62 -0.76 -6.33 -3.21
CA ARG A 62 -1.37 -6.05 -4.51
C ARG A 62 -2.88 -5.82 -4.40
N LEU A 63 -3.58 -6.63 -3.62
CA LEU A 63 -5.02 -6.47 -3.40
C LEU A 63 -5.35 -5.16 -2.68
N ILE A 64 -4.50 -4.74 -1.74
CA ILE A 64 -4.65 -3.45 -1.05
C ILE A 64 -4.42 -2.29 -2.03
N GLU A 65 -3.37 -2.36 -2.86
CA GLU A 65 -3.10 -1.37 -3.91
C GLU A 65 -4.28 -1.23 -4.88
N GLU A 66 -4.83 -2.34 -5.37
CA GLU A 66 -6.01 -2.35 -6.24
C GLU A 66 -7.22 -1.68 -5.57
N LYS A 67 -7.46 -1.96 -4.29
CA LYS A 67 -8.53 -1.31 -3.52
C LYS A 67 -8.31 0.19 -3.37
N ILE A 68 -7.08 0.62 -3.06
CA ILE A 68 -6.73 2.03 -2.95
C ILE A 68 -6.99 2.74 -4.28
N ASN A 69 -6.53 2.17 -5.39
CA ASN A 69 -6.73 2.73 -6.73
C ASN A 69 -8.22 2.83 -7.09
N SER A 70 -9.01 1.82 -6.76
CA SER A 70 -10.47 1.83 -6.95
C SER A 70 -11.13 2.97 -6.17
N VAL A 71 -10.81 3.13 -4.89
CA VAL A 71 -11.34 4.20 -4.04
C VAL A 71 -10.89 5.57 -4.53
N ALA A 72 -9.63 5.73 -4.95
CA ALA A 72 -9.11 6.96 -5.51
C ALA A 72 -9.88 7.38 -6.77
N ASN A 73 -10.18 6.45 -7.68
CA ASN A 73 -10.97 6.72 -8.87
C ASN A 73 -12.40 7.18 -8.54
N VAL A 74 -13.06 6.52 -7.58
CA VAL A 74 -14.39 6.94 -7.10
C VAL A 74 -14.33 8.35 -6.48
N TYR A 75 -13.30 8.63 -5.68
CA TYR A 75 -13.11 9.93 -5.07
C TYR A 75 -12.95 11.04 -6.11
N VAL A 76 -12.15 10.82 -7.17
CA VAL A 76 -12.02 11.77 -8.29
C VAL A 76 -13.37 12.05 -8.94
N GLY A 77 -14.18 11.01 -9.15
CA GLY A 77 -15.56 11.14 -9.64
C GLY A 77 -16.41 12.03 -8.75
N ILE A 78 -16.43 11.77 -7.43
CA ILE A 78 -17.18 12.58 -6.45
C ILE A 78 -16.67 14.02 -6.40
N ALA A 79 -15.36 14.24 -6.46
CA ALA A 79 -14.77 15.58 -6.49
C ALA A 79 -15.21 16.36 -7.73
N SER A 80 -15.25 15.71 -8.90
CA SER A 80 -15.76 16.34 -10.13
C SER A 80 -17.24 16.72 -10.03
N GLN A 81 -18.07 15.85 -9.45
CA GLN A 81 -19.50 16.11 -9.25
C GLN A 81 -19.72 17.27 -8.28
N ASN A 82 -18.95 17.32 -7.19
CA ASN A 82 -18.95 18.46 -6.26
C ASN A 82 -18.59 19.78 -6.95
N ASN A 83 -17.60 19.78 -7.86
CA ASN A 83 -17.25 20.98 -8.61
C ASN A 83 -18.38 21.44 -9.56
N VAL A 84 -19.06 20.49 -10.22
CA VAL A 84 -20.24 20.81 -11.05
C VAL A 84 -21.35 21.42 -10.19
N MET A 85 -21.66 20.82 -9.03
CA MET A 85 -22.68 21.35 -8.13
C MET A 85 -22.33 22.76 -7.62
N ARG A 86 -21.06 23.02 -7.31
CA ARG A 86 -20.57 24.35 -6.91
C ARG A 86 -20.72 25.37 -8.04
N ALA A 87 -20.41 24.99 -9.27
CA ALA A 87 -20.59 25.87 -10.43
C ALA A 87 -22.07 26.20 -10.66
N GLN A 88 -22.96 25.20 -10.54
CA GLN A 88 -24.40 25.40 -10.64
C GLN A 88 -24.93 26.32 -9.54
N LEU A 89 -24.47 26.12 -8.30
CA LEU A 89 -24.84 26.98 -7.18
C LEU A 89 -24.40 28.43 -7.43
N ALA A 90 -23.17 28.64 -7.88
CA ALA A 90 -22.66 29.97 -8.21
C ALA A 90 -23.51 30.64 -9.31
N GLU A 91 -23.84 29.91 -10.38
CA GLU A 91 -24.69 30.41 -11.47
C GLU A 91 -26.09 30.80 -10.97
N LEU A 92 -26.71 29.97 -10.13
CA LEU A 92 -28.02 30.24 -9.53
C LEU A 92 -27.97 31.47 -8.62
N THR A 93 -26.93 31.58 -7.79
CA THR A 93 -26.71 32.74 -6.90
C THR A 93 -26.51 34.02 -7.71
N ASP A 94 -25.73 33.98 -8.79
CA ASP A 94 -25.50 35.15 -9.64
C ASP A 94 -26.78 35.58 -10.36
N ARG A 95 -27.58 34.62 -10.86
CA ARG A 95 -28.91 34.91 -11.44
C ARG A 95 -29.84 35.56 -10.43
N LEU A 96 -29.89 35.04 -9.20
CA LEU A 96 -30.72 35.61 -8.14
C LEU A 96 -30.25 37.01 -7.77
N ARG A 97 -28.93 37.24 -7.66
CA ARG A 97 -28.37 38.57 -7.40
C ARG A 97 -28.75 39.56 -8.51
N ALA A 98 -28.66 39.14 -9.78
CA ALA A 98 -29.06 39.98 -10.91
C ALA A 98 -30.55 40.35 -10.86
N LEU A 99 -31.43 39.39 -10.53
CA LEU A 99 -32.86 39.67 -10.35
C LEU A 99 -33.12 40.62 -9.18
N ASN A 100 -32.40 40.45 -8.07
CA ASN A 100 -32.50 41.35 -6.92
C ASN A 100 -32.08 42.77 -7.27
N THR A 101 -31.01 42.95 -8.04
CA THR A 101 -30.59 44.26 -8.54
C THR A 101 -31.66 44.90 -9.42
N VAL A 102 -32.28 44.14 -10.33
CA VAL A 102 -33.39 44.66 -11.16
C VAL A 102 -34.58 45.09 -10.29
N LEU A 103 -34.89 44.32 -9.24
CA LEU A 103 -35.98 44.65 -8.34
C LEU A 103 -35.69 45.92 -7.52
N GLN A 104 -34.46 46.09 -7.03
CA GLN A 104 -34.01 47.31 -6.36
C GLN A 104 -34.13 48.54 -7.26
N ILE A 105 -33.75 48.43 -8.54
CA ILE A 105 -33.94 49.52 -9.52
C ILE A 105 -35.43 49.81 -9.73
N ALA A 106 -36.28 48.78 -9.82
CA ALA A 106 -37.72 48.97 -9.95
C ALA A 106 -38.34 49.61 -8.70
N GLU A 107 -37.85 49.27 -7.51
CA GLU A 107 -38.24 49.89 -6.24
C GLU A 107 -37.89 51.39 -6.19
N GLU A 108 -36.71 51.79 -6.66
CA GLU A 108 -36.34 53.21 -6.77
C GLU A 108 -37.25 53.99 -7.75
N VAL A 109 -37.71 53.33 -8.81
CA VAL A 109 -38.56 53.96 -9.85
C VAL A 109 -40.05 53.98 -9.47
N VAL A 110 -40.53 52.97 -8.73
CA VAL A 110 -41.97 52.73 -8.46
C VAL A 110 -42.36 52.96 -6.98
N GLY A 111 -41.39 53.06 -6.07
CA GLY A 111 -41.59 53.39 -4.66
C GLY A 111 -42.13 52.24 -3.79
N TYR A 112 -41.93 50.98 -4.19
CA TYR A 112 -42.44 49.80 -3.47
C TYR A 112 -41.29 49.02 -2.83
N THR A 113 -41.23 48.95 -1.49
CA THR A 113 -40.13 48.27 -0.79
C THR A 113 -40.22 46.76 -0.83
N VAL A 114 -39.21 46.08 -1.37
CA VAL A 114 -39.12 44.61 -1.32
C VAL A 114 -37.93 44.19 -0.46
N ASP A 115 -38.20 43.69 0.75
CA ASP A 115 -37.19 43.03 1.59
C ASP A 115 -36.78 41.70 0.96
N ILE A 116 -35.66 41.71 0.23
CA ILE A 116 -35.12 40.48 -0.35
C ILE A 116 -34.09 39.88 0.60
N PRO A 117 -34.29 38.64 1.11
CA PRO A 117 -33.28 37.97 1.92
C PRO A 117 -32.03 37.65 1.08
N GLU A 118 -30.88 38.17 1.50
CA GLU A 118 -29.58 37.80 0.95
C GLU A 118 -29.28 36.33 1.28
N ILE A 119 -28.78 35.58 0.28
CA ILE A 119 -28.32 34.20 0.50
C ILE A 119 -27.05 34.28 1.36
N PRO A 120 -26.99 33.65 2.55
CA PRO A 120 -25.80 33.70 3.39
C PRO A 120 -24.58 33.08 2.70
N ASP A 121 -23.43 33.75 2.77
CA ASP A 121 -22.14 33.28 2.24
C ASP A 121 -21.74 31.88 2.75
N ALA A 122 -22.28 31.46 3.90
CA ALA A 122 -22.12 30.12 4.45
C ALA A 122 -22.64 29.00 3.52
N LEU A 123 -23.59 29.30 2.61
CA LEU A 123 -24.06 28.36 1.61
C LEU A 123 -23.11 28.23 0.42
N LEU A 124 -22.22 29.20 0.21
CA LEU A 124 -21.16 29.15 -0.80
C LEU A 124 -19.93 28.36 -0.29
N GLU A 125 -19.79 28.22 1.03
CA GLU A 125 -18.70 27.44 1.66
C GLU A 125 -19.17 26.43 2.73
N PRO A 126 -20.05 25.46 2.39
CA PRO A 126 -20.68 24.58 3.37
C PRO A 126 -19.73 23.62 4.13
N TRP A 127 -18.45 23.53 3.74
CA TRP A 127 -17.49 22.56 4.30
C TRP A 127 -16.10 23.15 4.58
N GLN A 128 -16.02 24.39 5.08
CA GLN A 128 -14.82 24.85 5.77
C GLN A 128 -14.58 23.94 6.98
N LEU A 129 -13.76 22.90 6.81
CA LEU A 129 -13.39 21.98 7.89
C LEU A 129 -12.75 22.82 9.02
N PRO A 130 -13.24 22.76 10.27
CA PRO A 130 -12.73 23.58 11.38
C PRO A 130 -11.27 23.31 11.75
N TYR A 131 -10.62 22.34 11.11
CA TYR A 131 -9.29 21.89 11.46
C TYR A 131 -8.38 21.88 10.22
N PRO A 132 -7.18 22.48 10.31
CA PRO A 132 -6.16 22.27 9.30
C PRO A 132 -5.80 20.78 9.30
N MET A 133 -5.94 20.12 8.16
CA MET A 133 -5.44 18.76 8.00
C MET A 133 -3.92 18.81 8.20
N GLN A 134 -3.46 18.27 9.33
CA GLN A 134 -2.05 18.10 9.58
C GLN A 134 -1.50 17.18 8.50
N THR A 135 -0.62 17.73 7.68
CA THR A 135 0.15 16.95 6.72
C THR A 135 0.99 15.97 7.53
N VAL A 136 0.63 14.68 7.50
CA VAL A 136 1.48 13.64 8.07
C VAL A 136 2.74 13.61 7.21
N ALA A 137 3.82 14.20 7.72
CA ALA A 137 5.11 14.16 7.06
C ALA A 137 5.51 12.69 6.87
N ALA A 138 5.62 12.26 5.62
CA ALA A 138 6.09 10.93 5.31
C ALA A 138 7.50 10.75 5.88
N PRO A 139 7.79 9.64 6.59
CA PRO A 139 9.15 9.35 7.03
C PRO A 139 10.07 9.27 5.81
N ALA A 140 11.24 9.89 5.89
CA ALA A 140 12.20 10.11 4.80
C ALA A 140 12.74 8.85 4.07
N ASN A 141 12.18 7.68 4.34
CA ASN A 141 12.65 6.38 3.85
C ASN A 141 11.73 5.73 2.80
N MET A 142 10.75 6.46 2.25
CA MET A 142 9.80 5.96 1.24
C MET A 142 10.07 6.51 -0.18
N ALA A 143 11.33 6.74 -0.55
CA ALA A 143 11.68 7.33 -1.86
C ALA A 143 11.56 6.36 -3.06
N SER A 144 11.01 5.15 -2.88
CA SER A 144 10.96 4.13 -3.95
C SER A 144 9.56 3.64 -4.29
N ASP A 145 8.50 4.21 -3.71
CA ASP A 145 7.14 3.68 -3.89
C ASP A 145 6.22 4.72 -4.51
N ARG A 146 5.76 4.48 -5.74
CA ARG A 146 4.91 5.40 -6.54
C ARG A 146 3.51 5.62 -5.94
N THR A 147 3.23 4.96 -4.82
CA THR A 147 1.93 4.93 -4.13
C THR A 147 1.65 6.21 -3.33
N VAL A 148 2.69 6.97 -2.93
CA VAL A 148 2.54 8.22 -2.15
C VAL A 148 2.24 9.44 -3.03
N ASP A 149 2.56 9.41 -4.32
CA ASP A 149 2.34 10.53 -5.24
C ASP A 149 0.86 10.84 -5.44
N VAL A 150 -0.01 9.82 -5.41
CA VAL A 150 -1.47 10.00 -5.54
C VAL A 150 -2.05 10.68 -4.30
N PHE A 151 -1.54 10.33 -3.11
CA PHE A 151 -2.05 10.90 -1.86
C PHE A 151 -1.66 12.38 -1.71
N LEU A 152 -0.44 12.76 -2.10
CA LEU A 152 0.02 14.15 -1.99
C LEU A 152 -0.54 15.06 -3.10
N ALA A 153 -0.77 14.55 -4.31
CA ALA A 153 -1.40 15.30 -5.39
C ALA A 153 -2.89 15.59 -5.12
N CYS A 154 -3.61 14.68 -4.45
CA CYS A 154 -5.03 14.88 -4.13
C CYS A 154 -5.28 15.76 -2.89
N PHE A 155 -4.33 15.89 -1.97
CA PHE A 155 -4.52 16.64 -0.71
C PHE A 155 -4.16 18.12 -0.79
N ASN A 156 -3.46 18.58 -1.84
CA ASN A 156 -2.93 19.94 -1.91
C ASN A 156 -3.57 20.84 -2.98
N VAL A 157 -4.88 20.69 -3.22
CA VAL A 157 -5.64 21.62 -4.10
C VAL A 157 -5.99 22.93 -3.38
N ARG A 158 -5.10 23.43 -2.51
CA ARG A 158 -5.26 24.76 -1.88
C ARG A 158 -4.18 25.77 -2.29
N THR A 159 -3.15 25.39 -3.06
CA THR A 159 -2.00 26.29 -3.30
C THR A 159 -1.14 26.02 -4.54
N ILE A 160 -1.69 25.61 -5.69
CA ILE A 160 -0.92 25.71 -6.95
C ILE A 160 -1.78 26.33 -8.04
N GLY A 161 -1.72 27.66 -8.09
CA GLY A 161 -1.94 28.39 -9.32
C GLY A 161 -0.73 28.19 -10.24
N VAL A 162 -1.04 27.83 -11.49
CA VAL A 162 -0.23 28.05 -12.71
C VAL A 162 1.12 27.32 -12.80
N PHE A 163 1.44 26.87 -14.02
CA PHE A 163 2.69 26.25 -14.52
C PHE A 163 2.84 24.73 -14.29
N TYR A 164 3.02 23.85 -15.29
CA TYR A 164 3.39 23.97 -16.71
C TYR A 164 2.65 22.89 -17.53
N ILE A 165 2.14 23.29 -18.70
CA ILE A 165 1.97 22.43 -19.88
C ILE A 165 3.31 22.47 -20.66
N LEU A 166 3.64 21.37 -21.36
CA LEU A 166 4.71 21.18 -22.35
C LEU A 166 6.15 21.04 -21.82
N SER A 167 6.68 19.82 -21.92
CA SER A 167 7.66 19.51 -22.96
C SER A 167 7.87 18.01 -23.07
N ASP A 168 7.50 17.48 -24.24
CA ASP A 168 8.11 16.30 -24.83
C ASP A 168 9.65 16.43 -24.86
N GLY A 169 10.31 15.29 -24.69
CA GLY A 169 11.75 15.08 -24.78
C GLY A 169 12.11 13.65 -24.41
#